data_AF-A0A5P1F072-F1
#
_entry.id   AF-A0A5P1F072-F1
#
_cell.length_a   1.000
_cell.length_b   1.000
_cell.length_c   1.000
_cell.angle_alpha   90.00
_cell.angle_beta   90.00
_cell.angle_gamma   90.00
#
_symmetry.space_group_name_H-M   'P 1'
#
loop_
_entity.id
_entity.type
_entity.pdbx_description
1 polymer ?
#
loop_
_entity_poly.entity_id
_entity_poly.type
_entity_poly.pdbx_seq_one_letter_code
_entity_poly.pdbx_strand_id
1 'polypeptide(L)'
;MVLQSAITMIISHGYSEEIATNAVLRARSCDGSKDTVSNVMDNALPFLRSAQEVDSSIREISLEKLKEMERSILQEMVHIVRDYTPSFSRGDAMWKLLICDMNVSLACAMGSDEKTKLAHESNSLSQHYKSDNTNANSIQKDEIDEVLHKLNSHERELQDRLQDWSEWAQKHVMHVAGWLAKDKTELQRLRREEEEVAGLMKDKQSFEEKTKEMLQSQRLNHLRILFNLEKAFSDARKLERENSKLKKKEEAAKLQDAESAARLRGALERERESNNEKN
;
A
#
# COMPACT_ATOMS: atom_id res chain seq x y z
N MET A 1 -16.13 22.91 -3.88
CA MET A 1 -15.23 23.91 -3.26
C MET A 1 -14.84 23.53 -1.83
N VAL A 2 -15.81 23.26 -0.95
CA VAL A 2 -15.56 22.89 0.47
C VAL A 2 -14.70 21.62 0.64
N LEU A 3 -15.07 20.50 0.00
CA LEU A 3 -14.32 19.24 0.12
C LEU A 3 -12.88 19.35 -0.41
N GLN A 4 -12.68 20.05 -1.52
CA GLN A 4 -11.33 20.28 -2.05
C GLN A 4 -10.48 21.17 -1.13
N SER A 5 -11.09 22.17 -0.50
CA SER A 5 -10.41 22.99 0.51
C SER A 5 -10.01 22.16 1.74
N ALA A 6 -10.88 21.24 2.18
CA ALA A 6 -10.57 20.30 3.27
C ALA A 6 -9.45 19.31 2.89
N ILE A 7 -9.48 18.75 1.68
CA ILE A 7 -8.42 17.85 1.17
C ILE A 7 -7.08 18.59 1.16
N THR A 8 -7.04 19.81 0.61
CA THR A 8 -5.83 20.64 0.54
C THR A 8 -5.30 20.96 1.93
N MET A 9 -6.19 21.24 2.90
CA MET A 9 -5.80 21.44 4.29
C MET A 9 -5.21 20.17 4.91
N ILE A 10 -5.82 18.99 4.74
CA ILE A 10 -5.28 17.75 5.29
C ILE A 10 -3.91 17.41 4.69
N ILE A 11 -3.73 17.65 3.38
CA ILE A 11 -2.43 17.50 2.72
C ILE A 11 -1.39 18.44 3.35
N SER A 12 -1.78 19.67 3.67
CA SER A 12 -0.88 20.63 4.36
C SER A 12 -0.48 20.20 5.78
N HIS A 13 -1.23 19.28 6.40
CA HIS A 13 -0.88 18.66 7.69
C HIS A 13 0.01 17.42 7.54
N GLY A 14 0.48 17.09 6.33
CA GLY A 14 1.49 16.05 6.08
C GLY A 14 0.93 14.69 5.63
N TYR A 15 -0.37 14.60 5.33
CA TYR A 15 -0.98 13.36 4.81
C TYR A 15 -0.92 13.30 3.27
N SER A 16 -0.81 12.10 2.70
CA SER A 16 -0.83 11.93 1.25
C SER A 16 -2.20 12.32 0.67
N GLU A 17 -2.21 12.74 -0.60
CA GLU A 17 -3.45 13.12 -1.30
C GLU A 17 -4.49 12.00 -1.27
N GLU A 18 -4.07 10.74 -1.45
CA GLU A 18 -4.97 9.59 -1.38
C GLU A 18 -5.62 9.43 0.00
N ILE A 19 -4.83 9.53 1.08
CA ILE A 19 -5.31 9.42 2.46
C ILE A 19 -6.24 10.59 2.80
N ALA A 20 -5.88 11.80 2.39
CA ALA A 20 -6.68 13.00 2.59
C ALA A 20 -8.04 12.92 1.88
N THR A 21 -8.05 12.42 0.64
CA THR A 21 -9.26 12.27 -0.16
C THR A 21 -10.20 11.23 0.45
N ASN A 22 -9.67 10.09 0.90
CA ASN A 22 -10.45 9.04 1.54
C ASN A 22 -11.05 9.51 2.88
N ALA A 23 -10.27 10.22 3.70
CA ALA A 23 -10.74 10.75 4.98
C ALA A 23 -11.87 11.78 4.82
N VAL A 24 -11.76 12.68 3.84
CA VAL A 24 -12.80 13.68 3.55
C VAL A 24 -14.07 13.05 2.98
N LEU A 25 -13.96 12.00 2.16
CA LEU A 25 -15.12 11.26 1.65
C LEU A 25 -15.86 10.47 2.74
N ARG A 26 -15.14 10.02 3.78
CA ARG A 26 -15.71 9.34 4.94
C ARG A 26 -16.30 10.31 5.97
N ALA A 27 -15.76 11.52 6.07
CA ALA A 27 -16.31 12.61 6.87
C ALA A 27 -17.58 13.18 6.21
N ARG A 28 -18.68 12.43 6.32
CA ARG A 28 -19.89 12.64 5.52
C ARG A 28 -20.93 13.60 6.11
N SER A 29 -20.66 14.21 7.27
CA SER A 29 -21.56 15.17 7.91
C SER A 29 -20.84 16.49 8.21
N CYS A 30 -21.50 17.59 7.83
CA CYS A 30 -21.04 18.96 8.06
C CYS A 30 -21.82 19.60 9.22
N ASP A 31 -22.39 18.81 10.12
CA ASP A 31 -23.35 19.31 11.09
C ASP A 31 -22.64 19.95 12.28
N GLY A 32 -22.59 21.29 12.29
CA GLY A 32 -21.93 22.06 13.34
C GLY A 32 -22.07 23.57 13.11
N SER A 33 -21.93 24.35 14.18
CA SER A 33 -22.10 25.82 14.17
C SER A 33 -20.90 26.59 13.59
N LYS A 34 -19.84 25.90 13.15
CA LYS A 34 -18.66 26.48 12.50
C LYS A 34 -18.78 26.44 10.97
N ASP A 35 -17.77 26.98 10.29
CA ASP A 35 -17.67 26.89 8.84
C ASP A 35 -17.61 25.43 8.36
N THR A 36 -18.16 25.19 7.17
CA THR A 36 -18.35 23.86 6.60
C THR A 36 -17.02 23.12 6.38
N VAL A 37 -15.91 23.82 6.16
CA VAL A 37 -14.59 23.19 6.00
C VAL A 37 -14.07 22.73 7.37
N SER A 38 -14.17 23.55 8.41
CA SER A 38 -13.76 23.15 9.77
C SER A 38 -14.57 21.98 10.31
N ASN A 39 -15.88 21.89 10.04
CA ASN A 39 -16.68 20.74 10.48
C ASN A 39 -16.20 19.44 9.81
N VAL A 40 -15.88 19.48 8.52
CA VAL A 40 -15.32 18.33 7.79
C VAL A 40 -13.94 17.96 8.33
N MET A 41 -13.10 18.95 8.66
CA MET A 41 -11.77 18.74 9.23
C MET A 41 -11.83 18.14 10.65
N ASP A 42 -12.70 18.67 11.51
CA ASP A 42 -12.90 18.19 12.89
C ASP A 42 -13.39 16.73 12.90
N ASN A 43 -14.12 16.31 11.85
CA ASN A 43 -14.54 14.91 11.65
C ASN A 43 -13.48 14.03 10.98
N ALA A 44 -12.65 14.57 10.09
CA ALA A 44 -11.64 13.81 9.33
C ALA A 44 -10.34 13.58 10.11
N LEU A 45 -9.89 14.55 10.92
CA LEU A 45 -8.62 14.46 11.67
C LEU A 45 -8.55 13.32 12.70
N PRO A 46 -9.61 13.00 13.47
CA PRO A 46 -9.62 11.86 14.37
C PRO A 46 -9.47 10.53 13.63
N PHE A 47 -10.11 10.40 12.46
CA PHE A 47 -9.98 9.21 11.61
C PHE A 47 -8.55 9.02 11.14
N LEU A 48 -7.89 10.09 10.71
CA LEU A 48 -6.50 10.06 10.25
C LEU A 48 -5.50 9.72 11.35
N ARG A 49 -5.68 10.28 12.56
CA ARG A 49 -4.87 9.93 13.73
C ARG A 49 -5.06 8.47 14.14
N SER A 50 -6.30 7.99 14.14
CA SER A 50 -6.59 6.58 14.44
C SER A 50 -6.04 5.64 13.37
N ALA A 51 -6.14 6.00 12.07
CA ALA A 51 -5.63 5.18 10.98
C ALA A 51 -4.10 5.05 11.01
N GLN A 52 -3.38 6.12 11.40
CA GLN A 52 -1.93 6.13 11.49
C GLN A 52 -1.35 5.20 12.58
N GLU A 53 -2.08 4.96 13.68
CA GLU A 53 -1.68 4.03 14.74
C GLU A 53 -2.18 2.59 14.51
N VAL A 54 -3.24 2.43 13.71
CA VAL A 54 -3.94 1.15 13.50
C VAL A 54 -3.37 0.37 12.31
N ASP A 55 -2.90 1.03 11.24
CA ASP A 55 -2.81 0.40 9.91
C ASP A 55 -1.71 -0.66 9.72
N SER A 56 -0.58 -0.59 10.44
CA SER A 56 0.46 -1.64 10.34
C SER A 56 0.24 -2.79 11.32
N SER A 57 -0.03 -2.47 12.60
CA SER A 57 -0.15 -3.49 13.66
C SER A 57 -1.45 -4.31 13.56
N ILE A 58 -2.60 -3.67 13.25
CA ILE A 58 -3.88 -4.40 13.21
C ILE A 58 -4.02 -5.22 11.94
N ARG A 59 -3.43 -4.78 10.82
CA ARG A 59 -3.40 -5.56 9.57
C ARG A 59 -2.55 -6.83 9.74
N GLU A 60 -1.43 -6.72 10.44
CA GLU A 60 -0.56 -7.85 10.78
C GLU A 60 -1.21 -8.82 11.79
N ILE A 61 -1.85 -8.29 12.84
CA ILE A 61 -2.63 -9.09 13.81
C ILE A 61 -3.82 -9.79 13.14
N SER A 62 -4.50 -9.12 12.21
CA SER A 62 -5.65 -9.70 11.50
C SER A 62 -5.23 -10.79 10.52
N LEU A 63 -4.10 -10.63 9.84
CA LEU A 63 -3.52 -11.62 8.94
C LEU A 63 -3.07 -12.86 9.70
N GLU A 64 -2.39 -12.70 10.84
CA GLU A 64 -1.96 -13.85 11.63
C GLU A 64 -3.15 -14.58 12.24
N LYS A 65 -4.18 -13.86 12.68
CA LYS A 65 -5.43 -14.47 13.17
C LYS A 65 -6.20 -15.22 12.08
N LEU A 66 -6.16 -14.75 10.84
CA LEU A 66 -6.73 -15.46 9.70
C LEU A 66 -5.98 -16.76 9.39
N LYS A 67 -4.63 -16.72 9.40
CA LYS A 67 -3.80 -17.92 9.25
C LYS A 67 -4.04 -18.93 10.38
N GLU A 68 -4.19 -18.45 11.61
CA GLU A 68 -4.51 -19.29 12.76
C GLU A 68 -5.87 -19.97 12.60
N MET A 69 -6.87 -19.23 12.11
CA MET A 69 -8.19 -19.78 11.81
C MET A 69 -8.15 -20.82 10.69
N GLU A 70 -7.39 -20.58 9.62
CA GLU A 70 -7.18 -21.54 8.53
C GLU A 70 -6.55 -22.85 9.04
N ARG A 71 -5.49 -22.74 9.86
CA ARG A 71 -4.84 -23.90 10.49
C ARG A 71 -5.82 -24.66 11.39
N SER A 72 -6.61 -23.94 12.19
CA SER A 72 -7.59 -24.54 13.09
C SER A 72 -8.69 -25.28 12.32
N ILE A 73 -9.25 -24.68 11.27
CA ILE A 73 -10.29 -25.31 10.44
C ILE A 73 -9.74 -26.57 9.75
N LEU A 74 -8.57 -26.48 9.13
CA LEU A 74 -7.95 -27.63 8.46
C LEU A 74 -7.67 -28.78 9.45
N GLN A 75 -7.21 -28.44 10.66
CA GLN A 75 -6.99 -29.43 11.72
C GLN A 75 -8.29 -30.12 12.13
N GLU A 76 -9.38 -29.38 12.31
CA GLU A 76 -10.69 -29.94 12.64
C GLU A 76 -11.23 -30.83 11.51
N MET A 77 -11.09 -30.42 10.25
CA MET A 77 -11.49 -31.24 9.10
C MET A 77 -10.72 -32.57 9.06
N VAL A 78 -9.41 -32.53 9.34
CA VAL A 78 -8.57 -33.73 9.43
C VAL A 78 -8.99 -34.62 10.61
N HIS A 79 -9.35 -34.04 11.76
CA HIS A 79 -9.88 -34.81 12.88
C HIS A 79 -11.20 -35.51 12.52
N ILE A 80 -12.16 -34.79 11.95
CA ILE A 80 -13.46 -35.35 11.55
C ILE A 80 -13.27 -36.53 10.59
N VAL A 81 -12.42 -36.39 9.56
CA VAL A 81 -12.18 -37.50 8.63
C VAL A 81 -11.56 -38.72 9.34
N ARG A 82 -10.66 -38.51 10.30
CA ARG A 82 -10.04 -39.59 11.08
C ARG A 82 -11.01 -40.22 12.07
N ASP A 83 -11.98 -39.48 12.60
CA ASP A 83 -13.03 -40.03 13.46
C ASP A 83 -13.95 -40.98 12.69
N TYR A 84 -14.28 -40.63 11.45
CA TYR A 84 -15.04 -41.51 10.55
C TYR A 84 -14.19 -42.64 9.95
N THR A 85 -12.86 -42.49 9.90
CA THR A 85 -11.92 -43.51 9.41
C THR A 85 -10.70 -43.66 10.33
N PRO A 86 -10.85 -44.36 11.47
CA PRO A 86 -9.81 -44.39 12.53
C PRO A 86 -8.46 -44.98 12.13
N SER A 87 -8.41 -45.74 11.02
CA SER A 87 -7.19 -46.32 10.47
C SER A 87 -6.30 -45.31 9.71
N PHE A 88 -6.79 -44.09 9.46
CA PHE A 88 -6.08 -43.10 8.67
C PHE A 88 -5.04 -42.36 9.50
N SER A 89 -3.82 -42.28 8.95
CA SER A 89 -2.82 -41.34 9.45
C SER A 89 -3.27 -39.90 9.18
N ARG A 90 -2.61 -38.92 9.83
CA ARG A 90 -2.82 -37.50 9.53
C ARG A 90 -2.63 -37.21 8.04
N GLY A 91 -1.63 -37.85 7.41
CA GLY A 91 -1.36 -37.72 5.98
C GLY A 91 -2.49 -38.30 5.11
N ASP A 92 -3.02 -39.47 5.46
CA ASP A 92 -4.10 -40.12 4.68
C ASP A 92 -5.39 -39.31 4.71
N ALA A 93 -5.72 -38.74 5.87
CA ALA A 93 -6.88 -37.86 6.02
C ALA A 93 -6.71 -36.53 5.27
N MET A 94 -5.52 -35.94 5.31
CA MET A 94 -5.20 -34.75 4.52
C MET A 94 -5.27 -35.02 3.01
N TRP A 95 -4.74 -36.15 2.56
CA TRP A 95 -4.78 -36.57 1.15
C TRP A 95 -6.21 -36.82 0.68
N LYS A 96 -7.03 -37.48 1.51
CA LYS A 96 -8.45 -37.72 1.19
C LYS A 96 -9.27 -36.44 1.14
N LEU A 97 -9.01 -35.49 2.03
CA LEU A 97 -9.59 -34.14 1.97
C LEU A 97 -9.19 -33.42 0.67
N LEU A 98 -7.93 -33.53 0.26
CA LEU A 98 -7.43 -32.90 -0.96
C LEU A 98 -8.13 -33.42 -2.22
N ILE A 99 -8.35 -34.73 -2.30
CA ILE A 99 -9.06 -35.37 -3.44
C ILE A 99 -10.56 -35.03 -3.43
N CYS A 100 -11.11 -34.74 -2.26
CA CYS A 100 -12.50 -34.38 -2.10
C CYS A 100 -12.74 -32.85 -2.13
N ASP A 101 -11.80 -32.05 -2.63
CA ASP A 101 -11.89 -30.57 -2.66
C ASP A 101 -12.24 -29.96 -1.29
N MET A 102 -11.64 -30.49 -0.22
CA MET A 102 -11.91 -30.12 1.18
C MET A 102 -13.37 -30.36 1.63
N ASN A 103 -14.14 -31.15 0.89
CA ASN A 103 -15.48 -31.56 1.30
C ASN A 103 -15.39 -32.72 2.29
N VAL A 104 -15.56 -32.42 3.58
CA VAL A 104 -15.50 -33.39 4.68
C VAL A 104 -16.54 -34.50 4.52
N SER A 105 -17.75 -34.18 4.04
CA SER A 105 -18.82 -35.17 3.84
C SER A 105 -18.45 -36.18 2.77
N LEU A 106 -17.88 -35.70 1.65
CA LEU A 106 -17.42 -36.57 0.57
C LEU A 106 -16.22 -37.43 1.03
N ALA A 107 -15.28 -36.82 1.76
CA ALA A 107 -14.13 -37.52 2.31
C ALA A 107 -14.52 -38.63 3.32
N CYS A 108 -15.58 -38.44 4.08
CA CYS A 108 -16.07 -39.47 5.01
C CYS A 108 -16.76 -40.64 4.26
N ALA A 109 -17.47 -40.37 3.16
CA ALA A 109 -18.19 -41.40 2.39
C ALA A 109 -17.30 -42.25 1.47
N MET A 110 -16.18 -41.70 0.98
CA MET A 110 -15.34 -42.28 -0.07
C MET A 110 -14.45 -43.46 0.42
N GLY A 111 -15.02 -44.46 1.10
CA GLY A 111 -14.28 -45.64 1.58
C GLY A 111 -15.11 -46.69 2.35
N SER A 112 -16.39 -46.42 2.61
CA SER A 112 -17.29 -47.38 3.26
C SER A 112 -17.84 -48.44 2.30
N ASP A 113 -17.99 -48.12 1.01
CA ASP A 113 -18.84 -48.91 0.10
C ASP A 113 -18.12 -50.03 -0.66
N GLU A 114 -16.79 -50.00 -0.76
CA GLU A 114 -16.01 -51.08 -1.40
C GLU A 114 -15.80 -52.28 -0.46
N LYS A 115 -15.71 -52.06 0.86
CA LYS A 115 -15.59 -53.14 1.85
C LYS A 115 -16.90 -53.90 2.08
N THR A 116 -18.05 -53.24 2.02
CA THR A 116 -19.36 -53.89 2.22
C THR A 116 -19.79 -54.73 1.01
N LYS A 117 -19.40 -54.35 -0.23
CA LYS A 117 -19.65 -55.16 -1.43
C LYS A 117 -18.89 -56.49 -1.41
N LEU A 118 -17.60 -56.47 -1.07
CA LEU A 118 -16.76 -57.69 -1.04
C LEU A 118 -17.15 -58.67 0.08
N ALA A 119 -17.69 -58.17 1.19
CA ALA A 119 -18.18 -59.01 2.30
C ALA A 119 -19.48 -59.77 1.95
N HIS A 120 -20.36 -59.18 1.13
CA HIS A 120 -21.63 -59.80 0.75
C HIS A 120 -21.45 -60.90 -0.32
N GLU A 121 -20.44 -60.76 -1.17
CA GLU A 121 -20.08 -61.78 -2.18
C GLU A 121 -19.35 -62.97 -1.55
N SER A 122 -18.43 -62.71 -0.60
CA SER A 122 -17.68 -63.77 0.09
C SER A 122 -18.55 -64.68 0.96
N ASN A 123 -19.60 -64.12 1.59
CA ASN A 123 -20.55 -64.90 2.39
C ASN A 123 -21.50 -65.76 1.54
N SER A 124 -21.73 -65.38 0.28
CA SER A 124 -22.61 -66.13 -0.64
C SER A 124 -21.94 -67.39 -1.19
N LEU A 125 -20.61 -67.42 -1.27
CA LEU A 125 -19.82 -68.57 -1.76
C LEU A 125 -19.57 -69.66 -0.71
N SER A 126 -19.70 -69.33 0.59
CA SER A 126 -19.37 -70.28 1.68
C SER A 126 -20.50 -71.25 2.03
N GLN A 127 -21.75 -70.99 1.61
CA GLN A 127 -22.90 -71.84 1.97
C GLN A 127 -23.15 -73.06 1.06
N HIS A 128 -22.41 -73.25 -0.04
CA HIS A 128 -22.76 -74.27 -1.04
C HIS A 128 -21.94 -75.58 -1.03
N TYR A 129 -21.10 -75.86 -0.04
CA TYR A 129 -20.38 -77.15 0.00
C TYR A 129 -20.54 -77.90 1.33
N LYS A 130 -21.72 -78.50 1.50
CA LYS A 130 -21.91 -79.76 2.23
C LYS A 130 -22.91 -80.64 1.49
N SER A 131 -22.41 -81.58 0.67
CA SER A 131 -23.02 -82.90 0.49
C SER A 131 -22.06 -83.86 -0.22
N ASP A 132 -22.26 -85.14 0.07
CA ASP A 132 -21.35 -86.26 -0.09
C ASP A 132 -20.94 -86.68 -1.53
N ASN A 133 -19.67 -87.07 -1.62
CA ASN A 133 -19.00 -88.13 -2.40
C ASN A 133 -19.74 -88.82 -3.58
N THR A 134 -19.22 -88.67 -4.81
CA THR A 134 -18.51 -89.68 -5.64
C THR A 134 -18.59 -89.28 -7.12
N ASN A 135 -17.46 -88.86 -7.72
CA ASN A 135 -16.97 -89.11 -9.09
C ASN A 135 -15.96 -88.01 -9.47
N ALA A 136 -14.82 -88.00 -8.78
CA ALA A 136 -13.78 -86.99 -8.92
C ALA A 136 -12.84 -87.37 -10.07
N ASN A 137 -12.79 -86.55 -11.13
CA ASN A 137 -11.56 -86.11 -11.79
C ASN A 137 -11.79 -85.34 -13.11
N SER A 138 -13.02 -85.14 -13.58
CA SER A 138 -13.26 -84.38 -14.83
C SER A 138 -14.23 -83.20 -14.76
N ILE A 139 -14.91 -82.95 -13.62
CA ILE A 139 -15.93 -81.88 -13.50
C ILE A 139 -15.48 -80.72 -12.57
N GLN A 140 -14.45 -80.90 -11.73
CA GLN A 140 -13.91 -79.82 -10.88
C GLN A 140 -12.90 -78.91 -11.60
N LYS A 141 -12.37 -79.34 -12.75
CA LYS A 141 -11.37 -78.59 -13.52
C LYS A 141 -11.98 -77.32 -14.12
N ASP A 142 -13.18 -77.45 -14.70
CA ASP A 142 -13.86 -76.36 -15.40
C ASP A 142 -14.31 -75.25 -14.44
N GLU A 143 -14.77 -75.59 -13.23
CA GLU A 143 -15.12 -74.59 -12.19
C GLU A 143 -13.88 -73.84 -11.66
N ILE A 144 -12.77 -74.55 -11.46
CA ILE A 144 -11.50 -73.94 -11.04
C ILE A 144 -10.96 -73.03 -12.14
N ASP A 145 -11.03 -73.46 -13.41
CA ASP A 145 -10.59 -72.67 -14.55
C ASP A 145 -11.48 -71.43 -14.77
N GLU A 146 -12.78 -71.51 -14.47
CA GLU A 146 -13.70 -70.36 -14.49
C GLU A 146 -13.37 -69.35 -13.38
N VAL A 147 -13.13 -69.81 -12.16
CA VAL A 147 -12.71 -68.94 -11.04
C VAL A 147 -11.35 -68.31 -11.33
N LEU A 148 -10.42 -69.07 -11.90
CA LEU A 148 -9.11 -68.58 -12.33
C LEU A 148 -9.26 -67.50 -13.41
N HIS A 149 -10.14 -67.68 -14.39
CA HIS A 149 -10.41 -66.68 -15.42
C HIS A 149 -11.02 -65.40 -14.82
N LYS A 150 -12.01 -65.51 -13.91
CA LYS A 150 -12.61 -64.35 -13.23
C LYS A 150 -11.57 -63.58 -12.42
N LEU A 151 -10.71 -64.30 -11.69
CA LEU A 151 -9.64 -63.70 -10.90
C LEU A 151 -8.61 -63.00 -11.78
N ASN A 152 -8.14 -63.63 -12.86
CA ASN A 152 -7.20 -63.06 -13.82
C ASN A 152 -7.79 -61.86 -14.60
N SER A 153 -9.12 -61.83 -14.81
CA SER A 153 -9.80 -60.66 -15.37
C SER A 153 -9.83 -59.50 -14.38
N HIS A 154 -10.14 -59.76 -13.11
CA HIS A 154 -10.16 -58.72 -12.09
C HIS A 154 -8.75 -58.19 -11.76
N GLU A 155 -7.74 -59.05 -11.76
CA GLU A 155 -6.34 -58.64 -11.60
C GLU A 155 -5.91 -57.66 -12.70
N ARG A 156 -6.27 -57.94 -13.97
CA ARG A 156 -6.02 -57.01 -15.09
C ARG A 156 -6.76 -55.68 -14.92
N GLU A 157 -8.03 -55.72 -14.55
CA GLU A 157 -8.82 -54.49 -14.32
C GLU A 157 -8.21 -53.63 -13.21
N LEU A 158 -7.78 -54.25 -12.11
CA LEU A 158 -7.09 -53.53 -11.02
C LEU A 158 -5.75 -52.95 -11.50
N GLN A 159 -5.02 -53.68 -12.34
CA GLN A 159 -3.76 -53.21 -12.90
C GLN A 159 -3.96 -52.02 -13.85
N ASP A 160 -4.99 -52.05 -14.70
CA ASP A 160 -5.37 -50.95 -15.59
C ASP A 160 -5.80 -49.72 -14.78
N ARG A 161 -6.63 -49.91 -13.75
CA ARG A 161 -6.99 -48.83 -12.81
C ARG A 161 -5.76 -48.23 -12.16
N LEU A 162 -4.84 -49.05 -11.66
CA LEU A 162 -3.62 -48.55 -11.02
C LEU A 162 -2.78 -47.71 -11.99
N GLN A 163 -2.72 -48.12 -13.26
CA GLN A 163 -2.03 -47.37 -14.31
C GLN A 163 -2.70 -46.02 -14.59
N ASP A 164 -4.03 -45.99 -14.77
CA ASP A 164 -4.79 -44.75 -14.99
C ASP A 164 -4.61 -43.76 -13.83
N TRP A 165 -4.67 -44.25 -12.59
CA TRP A 165 -4.46 -43.43 -11.39
C TRP A 165 -3.01 -42.89 -11.32
N SER A 166 -2.02 -43.68 -11.72
CA SER A 166 -0.62 -43.24 -11.79
C SER A 166 -0.43 -42.14 -12.84
N GLU A 167 -0.97 -42.33 -14.05
CA GLU A 167 -0.88 -41.33 -15.12
C GLU A 167 -1.59 -40.02 -14.76
N TRP A 168 -2.78 -40.12 -14.17
CA TRP A 168 -3.52 -38.96 -13.68
C TRP A 168 -2.74 -38.21 -12.60
N ALA A 169 -2.19 -38.93 -11.61
CA ALA A 169 -1.40 -38.35 -10.53
C ALA A 169 -0.14 -37.66 -11.06
N GLN A 170 0.60 -38.30 -11.97
CA GLN A 170 1.78 -37.72 -12.61
C GLN A 170 1.44 -36.43 -13.37
N LYS A 171 0.36 -36.44 -14.16
CA LYS A 171 -0.10 -35.27 -14.90
C LYS A 171 -0.47 -34.11 -13.97
N HIS A 172 -1.18 -34.40 -12.88
CA HIS A 172 -1.59 -33.38 -11.93
C HIS A 172 -0.39 -32.81 -11.15
N VAL A 173 0.52 -33.66 -10.67
CA VAL A 173 1.76 -33.24 -10.01
C VAL A 173 2.59 -32.37 -10.93
N MET A 174 2.75 -32.75 -12.20
CA MET A 174 3.49 -31.95 -13.18
C MET A 174 2.81 -30.59 -13.44
N HIS A 175 1.47 -30.55 -13.54
CA HIS A 175 0.73 -29.31 -13.71
C HIS A 175 0.91 -28.36 -12.52
N VAL A 176 0.70 -28.87 -11.30
CA VAL A 176 0.85 -28.09 -10.06
C VAL A 176 2.29 -27.64 -9.85
N ALA A 177 3.27 -28.52 -10.08
CA ALA A 177 4.69 -28.18 -9.97
C ALA A 177 5.10 -27.10 -10.98
N GLY A 178 4.62 -27.19 -12.23
CA GLY A 178 4.89 -26.21 -13.27
C GLY A 178 4.27 -24.84 -12.94
N TRP A 179 3.03 -24.83 -12.47
CA TRP A 179 2.37 -23.60 -12.02
C TRP A 179 3.08 -22.98 -10.82
N LEU A 180 3.44 -23.78 -9.80
CA LEU A 180 4.20 -23.31 -8.64
C LEU A 180 5.57 -22.76 -9.00
N ALA A 181 6.27 -23.38 -9.97
CA ALA A 181 7.56 -22.88 -10.46
C ALA A 181 7.40 -21.51 -11.13
N LYS A 182 6.35 -21.32 -11.94
CA LYS A 182 6.04 -20.03 -12.56
C LYS A 182 5.75 -18.96 -11.50
N ASP A 183 4.86 -19.25 -10.55
CA ASP A 183 4.50 -18.33 -9.47
C ASP A 183 5.71 -17.98 -8.60
N LYS A 184 6.59 -18.95 -8.32
CA LYS A 184 7.85 -18.70 -7.61
C LYS A 184 8.73 -17.69 -8.35
N THR A 185 8.87 -17.81 -9.67
CA THR A 185 9.68 -16.86 -10.46
C THR A 185 9.05 -15.47 -10.52
N GLU A 186 7.73 -15.39 -10.61
CA GLU A 186 6.99 -14.12 -10.62
C GLU A 186 7.08 -13.41 -9.28
N LEU A 187 6.94 -14.13 -8.17
CA LEU A 187 7.14 -13.58 -6.82
C LEU A 187 8.57 -13.08 -6.61
N GLN A 188 9.58 -13.77 -7.13
CA GLN A 188 10.95 -13.29 -7.08
C GLN A 188 11.17 -12.02 -7.92
N ARG A 189 10.47 -11.90 -9.07
CA ARG A 189 10.49 -10.68 -9.89
C ARG A 189 9.85 -9.51 -9.13
N LEU A 190 8.65 -9.71 -8.59
CA LEU A 190 7.93 -8.67 -7.83
C LEU A 190 8.72 -8.21 -6.60
N ARG A 191 9.39 -9.12 -5.88
CA ARG A 191 10.26 -8.75 -4.76
C ARG A 191 11.41 -7.82 -5.17
N ARG A 192 12.04 -8.08 -6.32
CA ARG A 192 13.10 -7.19 -6.83
C ARG A 192 12.54 -5.81 -7.20
N GLU A 193 11.36 -5.78 -7.81
CA GLU A 193 10.69 -4.51 -8.15
C GLU A 193 10.31 -3.72 -6.89
N GLU A 194 9.88 -4.39 -5.82
CA GLU A 194 9.62 -3.76 -4.52
C GLU A 194 10.89 -3.14 -3.91
N GLU A 195 12.02 -3.84 -3.98
CA GLU A 195 13.33 -3.33 -3.54
C GLU A 195 13.78 -2.11 -4.37
N GLU A 196 13.59 -2.14 -5.69
CA GLU A 196 13.88 -1.01 -6.59
C GLU A 196 12.99 0.20 -6.29
N VAL A 197 11.69 -0.01 -6.09
CA VAL A 197 10.74 1.04 -5.71
C VAL A 197 11.11 1.66 -4.36
N ALA A 198 11.48 0.84 -3.36
CA ALA A 198 11.94 1.34 -2.07
C ALA A 198 13.21 2.21 -2.20
N GLY A 199 14.15 1.81 -3.08
CA GLY A 199 15.32 2.62 -3.42
C GLY A 199 14.95 3.96 -4.04
N LEU A 200 14.08 3.96 -5.05
CA LEU A 200 13.61 5.18 -5.71
C LEU A 200 12.85 6.12 -4.76
N MET A 201 12.08 5.58 -3.81
CA MET A 201 11.41 6.40 -2.79
C MET A 201 12.41 7.12 -1.88
N LYS A 202 13.49 6.45 -1.48
CA LYS A 202 14.55 7.06 -0.67
C LYS A 202 15.29 8.16 -1.44
N ASP A 203 15.61 7.92 -2.71
CA ASP A 203 16.25 8.91 -3.57
C ASP A 203 15.36 10.12 -3.78
N LYS A 204 14.06 9.90 -4.03
CA LYS A 204 13.05 10.97 -4.12
C LYS A 204 13.02 11.82 -2.84
N GLN A 205 12.98 11.19 -1.67
CA GLN A 205 12.99 11.89 -0.39
C GLN A 205 14.25 12.75 -0.22
N SER A 206 15.42 12.21 -0.54
CA SER A 206 16.68 12.96 -0.46
C SER A 206 16.71 14.17 -1.41
N PHE A 207 16.13 14.03 -2.59
CA PHE A 207 16.02 15.11 -3.57
C PHE A 207 15.05 16.21 -3.11
N GLU A 208 13.92 15.83 -2.55
CA GLU A 208 12.94 16.76 -1.97
C GLU A 208 13.55 17.57 -0.81
N GLU A 209 14.29 16.90 0.08
CA GLU A 209 14.96 17.54 1.22
C GLU A 209 16.03 18.54 0.73
N LYS A 210 16.89 18.13 -0.21
CA LYS A 210 17.89 19.01 -0.82
C LYS A 210 17.27 20.23 -1.51
N THR A 211 16.14 20.05 -2.18
CA THR A 211 15.41 21.15 -2.83
C THR A 211 14.81 22.10 -1.81
N LYS A 212 14.26 21.57 -0.71
CA LYS A 212 13.73 22.36 0.41
C LYS A 212 14.82 23.20 1.07
N GLU A 213 15.99 22.61 1.35
CA GLU A 213 17.15 23.31 1.91
C GLU A 213 17.63 24.44 1.00
N MET A 214 17.72 24.18 -0.31
CA MET A 214 18.12 25.20 -1.29
C MET A 214 17.14 26.38 -1.30
N LEU A 215 15.83 26.12 -1.32
CA LEU A 215 14.80 27.16 -1.28
C LEU A 215 14.81 27.93 0.04
N GLN A 216 15.04 27.27 1.18
CA GLN A 216 15.17 27.92 2.48
C GLN A 216 16.40 28.85 2.52
N SER A 217 17.55 28.37 2.05
CA SER A 217 18.77 29.19 1.92
C SER A 217 18.53 30.42 1.03
N GLN A 218 17.83 30.24 -0.11
CA GLN A 218 17.48 31.35 -0.99
C GLN A 218 16.54 32.37 -0.32
N ARG A 219 15.52 31.91 0.43
CA ARG A 219 14.60 32.78 1.17
C ARG A 219 15.32 33.62 2.23
N LEU A 220 16.23 33.01 2.99
CA LEU A 220 17.02 33.72 3.99
C LEU A 220 17.92 34.79 3.35
N ASN A 221 18.54 34.47 2.20
CA ASN A 221 19.33 35.43 1.44
C ASN A 221 18.48 36.61 0.96
N HIS A 222 17.29 36.36 0.40
CA HIS A 222 16.36 37.42 -0.01
C HIS A 222 15.94 38.31 1.16
N LEU A 223 15.62 37.73 2.32
CA LEU A 223 15.25 38.49 3.51
C LEU A 223 16.40 39.42 3.96
N ARG A 224 17.63 38.92 3.94
CA ARG A 224 18.83 39.71 4.24
C ARG A 224 19.01 40.88 3.26
N ILE A 225 18.79 40.64 1.96
CA ILE A 225 18.89 41.67 0.93
C ILE A 225 17.80 42.74 1.14
N LEU A 226 16.56 42.33 1.40
CA LEU A 226 15.45 43.24 1.66
C LEU A 226 15.72 44.16 2.86
N PHE A 227 16.22 43.59 3.95
CA PHE A 227 16.59 44.37 5.13
C PHE A 227 17.66 45.44 4.82
N ASN A 228 18.71 45.04 4.09
CA ASN A 228 19.78 45.97 3.71
C ASN A 228 19.26 47.09 2.78
N LEU A 229 18.34 46.75 1.88
CA LEU A 229 17.71 47.69 0.95
C LEU A 229 16.81 48.70 1.69
N GLU A 230 16.04 48.26 2.69
CA GLU A 230 15.22 49.15 3.53
C GLU A 230 16.08 50.13 4.33
N LYS A 231 17.21 49.65 4.87
CA LYS A 231 18.20 50.51 5.52
C LYS A 231 18.75 51.56 4.55
N ALA A 232 19.19 51.15 3.36
CA ALA A 232 19.71 52.06 2.34
C ALA A 232 18.66 53.10 1.88
N PHE A 233 17.38 52.70 1.75
CA PHE A 233 16.30 53.65 1.44
C PHE A 233 16.04 54.66 2.55
N SER A 234 16.20 54.25 3.81
CA SER A 234 16.06 55.16 4.95
C SER A 234 17.20 56.18 4.97
N ASP A 235 18.42 55.74 4.69
CA ASP A 235 19.60 56.60 4.57
C ASP A 235 19.46 57.57 3.37
N ALA A 236 19.03 57.08 2.21
CA ALA A 236 18.79 57.90 1.01
C ALA A 236 17.75 59.00 1.28
N ARG A 237 16.62 58.66 1.91
CA ARG A 237 15.59 59.64 2.30
C ARG A 237 16.14 60.68 3.29
N LYS A 238 17.07 60.31 4.16
CA LYS A 238 17.73 61.26 5.07
C LYS A 238 18.61 62.25 4.30
N LEU A 239 19.45 61.74 3.41
CA LEU A 239 20.30 62.57 2.55
C LEU A 239 19.48 63.51 1.65
N GLU A 240 18.36 63.05 1.10
CA GLU A 240 17.47 63.88 0.28
C GLU A 240 16.88 65.07 1.04
N ARG A 241 16.48 64.85 2.31
CA ARG A 241 16.03 65.93 3.19
C ARG A 241 17.15 66.92 3.52
N GLU A 242 18.35 66.43 3.80
CA GLU A 242 19.51 67.30 4.09
C GLU A 242 19.92 68.10 2.85
N ASN A 243 19.95 67.47 1.67
CA ASN A 243 20.24 68.12 0.40
C ASN A 243 19.22 69.23 0.09
N SER A 244 17.93 68.97 0.31
CA SER A 244 16.86 69.97 0.17
C SER A 244 17.06 71.17 1.12
N LYS A 245 17.53 70.93 2.35
CA LYS A 245 17.84 72.00 3.32
C LYS A 245 19.06 72.81 2.88
N LEU A 246 20.12 72.15 2.42
CA LEU A 246 21.33 72.81 1.95
C LEU A 246 21.05 73.68 0.73
N LYS A 247 20.28 73.18 -0.23
CA LYS A 247 19.86 73.95 -1.41
C LYS A 247 19.12 75.23 -1.06
N LYS A 248 18.17 75.17 -0.12
CA LYS A 248 17.47 76.37 0.38
C LYS A 248 18.41 77.37 1.05
N LYS A 249 19.38 76.88 1.83
CA LYS A 249 20.40 77.75 2.46
C LYS A 249 21.31 78.40 1.42
N GLU A 250 21.70 77.65 0.38
CA GLU A 250 22.51 78.14 -0.73
C GLU A 250 21.78 79.25 -1.51
N GLU A 251 20.50 79.05 -1.84
CA GLU A 251 19.66 80.07 -2.50
C GLU A 251 19.51 81.33 -1.64
N ALA A 252 19.29 81.17 -0.33
CA ALA A 252 19.22 82.31 0.60
C ALA A 252 20.54 83.08 0.69
N ALA A 253 21.68 82.38 0.75
CA ALA A 253 23.00 83.01 0.74
C ALA A 253 23.25 83.77 -0.57
N LYS A 254 22.90 83.19 -1.72
CA LYS A 254 23.01 83.87 -3.03
C LYS A 254 22.14 85.14 -3.10
N LEU A 255 20.92 85.09 -2.57
CA LEU A 255 20.04 86.27 -2.50
C LEU A 255 20.65 87.37 -1.61
N GLN A 256 21.21 86.99 -0.45
CA GLN A 256 21.86 87.93 0.46
C GLN A 256 23.12 88.57 -0.15
N ASP A 257 23.94 87.78 -0.84
CA ASP A 257 25.13 88.27 -1.56
C ASP A 257 24.73 89.24 -2.68
N ALA A 258 23.68 88.92 -3.45
CA ALA A 258 23.15 89.81 -4.48
C ALA A 258 22.61 91.13 -3.90
N GLU A 259 21.92 91.07 -2.75
CA GLU A 259 21.37 92.23 -2.05
C GLU A 259 22.50 93.13 -1.51
N SER A 260 23.50 92.55 -0.84
CA SER A 260 24.65 93.30 -0.31
C SER A 260 25.45 93.97 -1.44
N ALA A 261 25.67 93.27 -2.56
CA ALA A 261 26.31 93.84 -3.74
C ALA A 261 25.49 94.98 -4.37
N ALA A 262 24.15 94.86 -4.41
CA ALA A 262 23.27 95.94 -4.89
C ALA A 262 23.30 97.16 -3.96
N ARG A 263 23.29 96.96 -2.63
CA ARG A 263 23.43 98.04 -1.64
C ARG A 263 24.74 98.80 -1.80
N LEU A 264 25.85 98.09 -2.03
CA LEU A 264 27.16 98.70 -2.27
C LEU A 264 27.18 99.51 -3.58
N ARG A 265 26.65 98.95 -4.69
CA ARG A 265 26.54 99.69 -5.96
C ARG A 265 25.73 100.96 -5.83
N GLY A 266 24.55 100.89 -5.21
CA GLY A 266 23.70 102.06 -5.00
C GLY A 266 24.26 103.08 -4.01
N ALA A 267 25.17 102.68 -3.10
CA ALA A 267 25.93 103.63 -2.28
C ALA A 267 26.99 104.37 -3.10
N LEU A 268 27.69 103.66 -3.98
CA LEU A 268 28.75 104.21 -4.83
C LEU A 268 28.20 105.14 -5.92
N GLU A 269 27.02 104.86 -6.48
CA GLU A 269 26.32 105.78 -7.39
C GLU A 269 25.94 107.09 -6.69
N ARG A 270 25.32 107.03 -5.49
CA ARG A 270 24.99 108.23 -4.71
C ARG A 270 26.21 109.08 -4.37
N GLU A 271 27.36 108.45 -4.09
CA GLU A 271 28.61 109.16 -3.87
C GLU A 271 29.11 109.87 -5.14
N ARG A 272 29.03 109.21 -6.30
CA ARG A 272 29.38 109.82 -7.59
C ARG A 272 28.47 111.00 -7.94
N GLU A 273 27.17 110.85 -7.73
CA GLU A 273 26.18 111.91 -7.94
C GLU A 273 26.48 113.11 -7.03
N SER A 274 26.71 112.88 -5.73
CA SER A 274 27.08 113.95 -4.80
C SER A 274 28.40 114.65 -5.16
N ASN A 275 29.38 113.94 -5.73
CA ASN A 275 30.63 114.54 -6.18
C ASN A 275 30.49 115.34 -7.47
N ASN A 276 29.60 114.92 -8.39
CA ASN A 276 29.31 115.70 -9.60
C ASN A 276 28.50 116.97 -9.31
N GLU A 277 27.63 116.98 -8.30
CA GLU A 277 26.90 118.18 -7.87
C GLU A 277 27.78 119.23 -7.16
N LYS A 278 28.98 118.83 -6.71
CA LYS A 278 29.92 119.69 -5.96
C LYS A 278 31.03 120.32 -6.82
N ASN A 279 31.10 120.00 -8.12
CA ASN A 279 32.03 120.58 -9.11
C ASN A 279 31.27 121.45 -10.11
#